data_AF-A0A2A4B3X4-F1
#
_entry.id   AF-A0A2A4B3X4-F1
#
_cell.length_a   1.000
_cell.length_b   1.000
_cell.length_c   1.000
_cell.angle_alpha   90.00
_cell.angle_beta   90.00
_cell.angle_gamma   90.00
#
_symmetry.space_group_name_H-M   'P 1'
#
loop_
_entity.id
_entity.type
_entity.pdbx_description
1 polymer ?
#
loop_
_entity_poly.entity_id
_entity_poly.type
_entity_poly.pdbx_seq_one_letter_code
_entity_poly.pdbx_strand_id
1 'polypeptide(L)'
;MDPIGSKPIAKPGLAPVTPTAPVARVADGVSPQAAETVRSSAVAVTREMAAKPPVDTERVARIKKAVEDGSFPIVPSTIADRLLAFKLNWKPDDAA
;
A
#
# COMPACT_ATOMS: atom_id res chain seq x y z
N MET A 1 40.53 -27.94 -52.22
CA MET A 1 39.89 -27.78 -50.90
C MET A 1 38.46 -28.24 -51.04
N ASP A 2 38.13 -29.40 -50.49
CA ASP A 2 36.81 -30.03 -50.57
C ASP A 2 35.95 -29.50 -49.40
N PRO A 3 34.69 -29.07 -49.59
CA PRO A 3 33.89 -28.57 -48.47
C PRO A 3 33.46 -29.74 -47.57
N ILE A 4 33.91 -29.71 -46.31
CA ILE A 4 33.47 -30.61 -45.25
C ILE A 4 32.06 -30.17 -44.81
N GLY A 5 31.05 -30.55 -45.57
CA GLY A 5 29.65 -30.23 -45.29
C GLY A 5 29.07 -31.09 -44.16
N SER A 6 28.41 -30.45 -43.21
CA SER A 6 27.69 -31.08 -42.10
C SER A 6 26.53 -31.95 -42.62
N LYS A 7 26.61 -33.28 -42.48
CA LYS A 7 25.46 -34.17 -42.71
C LYS A 7 24.58 -34.18 -41.45
N PRO A 8 23.29 -33.79 -41.51
CA PRO A 8 22.41 -33.95 -40.37
C PRO A 8 22.06 -35.44 -40.18
N ILE A 9 22.29 -35.96 -38.97
CA ILE A 9 21.84 -37.29 -38.56
C ILE A 9 20.33 -37.20 -38.26
N ALA A 10 19.51 -37.92 -39.01
CA ALA A 10 18.08 -38.02 -38.75
C ALA A 10 17.83 -38.82 -37.46
N LYS A 11 17.25 -38.18 -36.44
CA LYS A 11 16.79 -38.87 -35.21
C LYS A 11 15.39 -39.49 -35.47
N PRO A 12 15.13 -40.75 -35.07
CA PRO A 12 13.81 -41.34 -35.24
C PRO A 12 12.77 -40.67 -34.33
N GLY A 13 11.70 -40.18 -34.97
CA GLY A 13 10.34 -39.99 -34.44
C GLY A 13 10.17 -39.42 -33.02
N LEU A 14 10.07 -38.10 -32.90
CA LEU A 14 9.32 -37.52 -31.78
C LEU A 14 7.82 -37.55 -32.12
N ALA A 15 7.01 -38.17 -31.25
CA ALA A 15 5.56 -38.11 -31.37
C ALA A 15 5.09 -36.65 -31.19
N PRO A 16 4.10 -36.18 -31.99
CA PRO A 16 3.62 -34.81 -31.89
C PRO A 16 2.95 -34.58 -30.53
N VAL A 17 3.39 -33.54 -29.83
CA VAL A 17 2.69 -32.99 -28.67
C VAL A 17 1.46 -32.23 -29.17
N THR A 18 0.27 -32.66 -28.73
CA THR A 18 -0.99 -31.96 -29.03
C THR A 18 -1.03 -30.63 -28.25
N PRO A 19 -1.38 -29.50 -28.90
CA PRO A 19 -1.54 -28.23 -28.21
C PRO A 19 -2.66 -28.31 -27.17
N THR A 20 -2.37 -27.90 -25.93
CA THR A 20 -3.39 -27.67 -24.90
C THR A 20 -4.27 -26.50 -25.30
N ALA A 21 -5.59 -26.64 -25.11
CA ALA A 21 -6.56 -25.59 -25.41
C ALA A 21 -6.24 -24.28 -24.66
N PRO A 22 -6.39 -23.11 -25.29
CA PRO A 22 -6.15 -21.83 -24.62
C PRO A 22 -7.17 -21.64 -23.49
N VAL A 23 -6.67 -21.29 -22.30
CA VAL A 23 -7.52 -20.87 -21.19
C VAL A 23 -8.17 -19.54 -21.57
N ALA A 24 -9.49 -19.48 -21.52
CA ALA A 24 -10.24 -18.27 -21.84
C ALA A 24 -9.76 -17.12 -20.94
N ARG A 25 -9.31 -16.03 -21.58
CA ARG A 25 -8.96 -14.79 -20.86
C ARG A 25 -10.27 -14.20 -20.33
N VAL A 26 -10.37 -14.08 -19.01
CA VAL A 26 -11.43 -13.27 -18.40
C VAL A 26 -11.30 -11.88 -19.00
N ALA A 27 -12.31 -11.44 -19.76
CA ALA A 27 -12.35 -10.08 -20.25
C ALA A 27 -12.34 -9.17 -19.03
N ASP A 28 -11.36 -8.25 -18.96
CA ASP A 28 -11.36 -7.12 -18.04
C ASP A 28 -12.54 -6.21 -18.39
N GLY A 29 -13.74 -6.65 -18.03
CA GLY A 29 -14.99 -5.94 -18.21
C GLY A 29 -15.19 -4.90 -17.13
N VAL A 30 -14.20 -4.02 -16.91
CA VAL A 30 -14.42 -2.82 -16.12
C VAL A 30 -14.70 -1.69 -17.10
N SER A 31 -15.98 -1.36 -17.26
CA SER A 31 -16.36 -0.11 -17.94
C SER A 31 -15.57 1.04 -17.30
N PRO A 32 -15.01 1.98 -18.08
CA PRO A 32 -14.29 3.14 -17.53
C PRO A 32 -15.13 3.91 -16.50
N GLN A 33 -16.46 3.91 -16.68
CA GLN A 33 -17.41 4.48 -15.73
C GLN A 33 -17.51 3.72 -14.40
N ALA A 34 -17.39 2.38 -14.44
CA ALA A 34 -17.29 1.56 -13.23
C ALA A 34 -15.96 1.79 -12.51
N ALA A 35 -14.84 1.90 -13.25
CA ALA A 35 -13.54 2.24 -12.66
C ALA A 35 -13.54 3.62 -12.00
N GLU A 36 -14.20 4.61 -12.60
CA GLU A 36 -14.32 5.96 -12.05
C GLU A 36 -15.20 6.02 -10.79
N THR A 37 -16.29 5.23 -10.77
CA THR A 37 -17.16 5.08 -9.59
C THR A 37 -16.42 4.42 -8.42
N VAL A 38 -15.62 3.39 -8.69
CA VAL A 38 -14.77 2.73 -7.67
C VAL A 38 -13.68 3.69 -7.16
N ARG A 39 -13.06 4.49 -8.03
CA ARG A 39 -12.10 5.53 -7.58
C ARG A 39 -12.76 6.58 -6.70
N SER A 40 -13.95 7.07 -7.09
CA SER A 40 -14.70 8.07 -6.31
C SER A 40 -15.07 7.55 -4.92
N SER A 41 -15.57 6.31 -4.84
CA SER A 41 -15.89 5.67 -3.55
C SER A 41 -14.65 5.41 -2.69
N ALA A 42 -13.54 4.97 -3.26
CA ALA A 42 -12.27 4.80 -2.53
C ALA A 42 -11.74 6.15 -1.98
N VAL A 43 -11.85 7.23 -2.75
CA VAL A 43 -11.49 8.58 -2.30
C VAL A 43 -12.41 9.06 -1.18
N ALA A 44 -13.71 8.79 -1.26
CA ALA A 44 -14.66 9.12 -0.20
C ALA A 44 -14.35 8.37 1.11
N VAL A 45 -14.10 7.06 1.05
CA VAL A 45 -13.71 6.25 2.22
C VAL A 45 -12.38 6.74 2.80
N THR A 46 -11.41 7.06 1.94
CA THR A 46 -10.11 7.59 2.41
C THR A 46 -10.28 8.93 3.12
N ARG A 47 -11.17 9.81 2.62
CA ARG A 47 -11.49 11.08 3.29
C ARG A 47 -12.20 10.86 4.63
N GLU A 48 -13.13 9.91 4.70
CA GLU A 48 -13.85 9.58 5.94
C GLU A 48 -12.90 8.99 6.99
N MET A 49 -11.96 8.13 6.60
CA MET A 49 -10.94 7.59 7.50
C MET A 49 -9.85 8.62 7.87
N ALA A 50 -9.61 9.61 7.01
CA ALA A 50 -8.68 10.71 7.28
C ALA A 50 -9.30 11.82 8.16
N ALA A 51 -10.63 11.97 8.14
CA ALA A 51 -11.35 12.99 8.92
C ALA A 51 -11.07 12.90 10.43
N LYS A 52 -10.63 11.74 10.93
CA LYS A 52 -10.19 11.62 12.32
C LYS A 52 -8.94 10.76 12.42
N PRO A 53 -7.77 11.33 12.78
CA PRO A 53 -6.58 10.53 13.00
C PRO A 53 -6.88 9.44 14.05
N PRO A 54 -6.35 8.22 13.90
CA PRO A 54 -6.59 7.14 14.84
C PRO A 54 -6.00 7.49 16.21
N VAL A 55 -6.85 7.96 17.12
CA VAL A 55 -6.49 8.26 18.51
C VAL A 55 -6.61 6.99 19.33
N ASP A 56 -5.51 6.64 20.01
CA ASP A 56 -5.45 5.56 20.99
C ASP A 56 -6.06 6.04 22.32
N THR A 57 -7.32 5.66 22.55
CA THR A 57 -8.11 6.08 23.71
C THR A 57 -7.57 5.52 25.02
N GLU A 58 -7.02 4.30 25.00
CA GLU A 58 -6.42 3.67 26.18
C GLU A 58 -5.16 4.41 26.60
N ARG A 59 -4.31 4.80 25.64
CA ARG A 59 -3.12 5.59 25.91
C ARG A 59 -3.47 6.95 26.48
N VAL A 60 -4.50 7.61 25.96
CA VAL A 60 -5.00 8.87 26.52
C VAL A 60 -5.45 8.69 27.97
N ALA A 61 -6.19 7.62 28.28
CA ALA A 61 -6.66 7.34 29.64
C ALA A 61 -5.48 7.11 30.61
N ARG A 62 -4.47 6.33 30.21
CA ARG A 62 -3.26 6.09 31.03
C ARG A 62 -2.48 7.38 31.28
N ILE A 63 -2.32 8.22 30.27
CA ILE A 63 -1.63 9.51 30.41
C ILE A 63 -2.41 10.43 31.34
N LYS A 64 -3.73 10.55 31.19
CA LYS A 64 -4.57 11.38 32.07
C LYS A 64 -4.41 10.97 33.53
N LYS A 65 -4.49 9.68 33.82
CA LYS A 65 -4.28 9.14 35.16
C LYS A 65 -2.90 9.49 35.72
N ALA A 66 -1.83 9.31 34.93
CA ALA A 66 -0.47 9.65 35.38
C ALA A 66 -0.28 11.16 35.65
N VAL A 67 -1.02 12.02 34.95
CA VAL A 67 -1.03 13.47 35.20
C VAL A 67 -1.76 13.80 36.50
N GLU A 68 -2.92 13.17 36.74
CA GLU A 68 -3.69 13.31 37.99
C GLU A 68 -2.88 12.84 39.21
N ASP A 69 -2.20 11.69 39.07
CA ASP A 69 -1.35 11.09 40.12
C ASP A 69 -0.02 11.86 40.31
N GLY A 70 0.27 12.85 39.47
CA GLY A 70 1.51 13.64 39.51
C GLY A 70 2.79 12.87 39.11
N SER A 71 2.64 11.64 38.62
CA SER A 71 3.75 10.76 38.25
C SER A 71 4.20 10.93 36.79
N PHE A 72 3.51 11.76 36.01
CA PHE A 72 3.90 12.04 34.64
C PHE A 72 5.16 12.93 34.61
N PRO A 73 6.28 12.47 34.00
CA PRO A 73 7.53 13.22 34.03
C PRO A 73 7.46 14.47 33.17
N ILE A 74 7.72 15.63 33.78
CA ILE A 74 7.83 16.92 33.09
C ILE A 74 9.31 17.30 32.99
N VAL A 75 9.87 17.20 31.78
CA VAL A 75 11.28 17.51 31.51
C VAL A 75 11.36 18.73 30.58
N PRO A 76 12.05 19.82 30.97
CA PRO A 76 12.11 21.04 30.16
C PRO A 76 12.61 20.84 28.72
N SER A 77 13.61 19.98 28.52
CA SER A 77 14.12 19.67 27.17
C SER A 77 13.06 19.00 26.29
N THR A 78 12.33 18.02 26.83
CA THR A 78 11.25 17.33 26.10
C THR A 78 10.12 18.28 25.71
N ILE A 79 9.84 19.31 26.52
CA ILE A 79 8.88 20.35 26.14
C ILE A 79 9.40 21.15 24.96
N ALA A 80 10.67 21.60 25.01
CA ALA A 80 11.28 22.36 23.93
C ALA A 80 11.28 21.59 22.60
N ASP A 81 11.63 20.30 22.63
CA ASP A 81 11.62 19.43 21.45
C ASP A 81 10.22 19.30 20.86
N ARG A 82 9.19 19.17 21.71
CA ARG A 82 7.79 19.11 21.26
C ARG A 82 7.31 20.42 20.66
N LEU A 83 7.71 21.57 21.20
CA LEU A 83 7.40 22.88 20.63
C LEU A 83 8.07 23.07 19.27
N LEU A 84 9.32 22.63 19.13
CA LEU A 84 10.04 22.69 17.85
C LEU A 84 9.40 21.75 16.81
N ALA A 85 9.09 20.51 17.19
CA ALA A 85 8.41 19.56 16.32
C ALA A 85 7.04 20.10 15.88
N PHE A 86 6.28 20.70 16.78
CA PHE A 86 5.02 21.34 16.44
C PHE A 86 5.23 22.46 15.41
N LYS A 87 6.21 23.34 15.62
CA LYS A 87 6.53 24.40 14.66
C LYS A 87 6.95 23.87 13.28
N LEU A 88 7.68 22.76 13.22
CA LEU A 88 8.18 22.18 11.98
C LEU A 88 7.12 21.37 11.22
N ASN A 89 6.23 20.69 11.94
CA ASN A 89 5.27 19.74 11.38
C ASN A 89 3.83 20.25 11.34
N TRP A 90 3.58 21.49 11.77
CA TRP A 90 2.26 22.10 11.75
C TRP A 90 1.70 22.17 10.31
N LYS A 91 0.58 21.47 10.09
CA LYS A 91 -0.23 21.58 8.88
C LYS A 91 -1.57 22.22 9.24
N PRO A 92 -1.81 23.48 8.84
CA PRO A 92 -3.01 24.22 9.24
C PRO A 92 -4.30 23.72 8.58
N ASP A 93 -4.22 22.93 7.50
CA ASP A 93 -5.37 22.50 6.69
C ASP A 93 -5.81 21.04 6.94
N ASP A 94 -5.56 20.49 8.12
CA ASP A 94 -6.12 19.18 8.51
C ASP A 94 -7.60 19.39 8.88
N ALA A 95 -8.49 19.17 7.91
CA ALA A 95 -9.93 19.28 8.11
C ALA A 95 -10.39 18.20 9.10
N ALA A 96 -10.86 18.63 10.27
CA ALA A 96 -11.44 17.80 11.33
C ALA A 96 -12.74 17.08 10.93
#